data_AF-A0A536AP80-F1
#
_entry.id   AF-A0A536AP80-F1
#
_cell.length_a   1.000
_cell.length_b   1.000
_cell.length_c   1.000
_cell.angle_alpha   90.00
_cell.angle_beta   90.00
_cell.angle_gamma   90.00
#
_symmetry.space_group_name_H-M   'P 1'
#
loop_
_entity.id
_entity.type
_entity.pdbx_description
1 polymer ?
#
loop_
_entity_poly.entity_id
_entity_poly.type
_entity_poly.pdbx_seq_one_letter_code
_entity_poly.pdbx_strand_id
1 'polypeptide(L)' 'LHRLEQEDLIKSRWVSHAGRQRREYEITSDGRDRLDAARADWKRFSRGVRGVIGEAT' A
#
# COMPACT_ATOMS: atom_id res chain seq x y z
N LEU A 1 7.62 -6.51 -1.98
CA LEU A 1 6.32 -7.22 -2.10
C LEU A 1 6.27 -8.47 -1.22
N HIS A 2 7.36 -9.22 -1.06
CA HIS A 2 7.40 -10.42 -0.20
C HIS A 2 6.76 -10.29 1.18
N ARG A 3 7.03 -9.23 1.94
CA ARG A 3 6.38 -9.05 3.25
C ARG A 3 4.86 -8.88 3.14
N LEU A 4 4.39 -8.12 2.15
CA LEU A 4 2.96 -7.93 1.91
C LEU A 4 2.29 -9.23 1.44
N GLU A 5 3.01 -10.08 0.70
CA GLU A 5 2.54 -11.42 0.33
C GLU A 5 2.51 -12.37 1.54
N GLN A 6 3.53 -12.33 2.40
CA GLN A 6 3.59 -13.14 3.63
C GLN A 6 2.51 -12.76 4.64
N GLU A 7 2.08 -11.51 4.63
CA GLU A 7 0.99 -11.00 5.48
C GLU A 7 -0.38 -11.08 4.78
N ASP A 8 -0.50 -11.76 3.63
CA ASP A 8 -1.74 -11.92 2.84
C ASP A 8 -2.41 -10.59 2.39
N LEU A 9 -1.66 -9.49 2.40
CA LEU A 9 -2.14 -8.17 1.99
C LEU A 9 -2.16 -8.00 0.47
N ILE A 10 -1.38 -8.79 -0.25
CA ILE A 10 -1.39 -8.86 -1.71
C ILE A 10 -1.25 -10.31 -2.15
N LYS A 11 -1.82 -10.63 -3.31
CA LYS A 11 -1.60 -11.90 -4.01
C LYS A 11 -0.85 -11.65 -5.31
N SER A 12 -0.08 -12.62 -5.76
CA SER A 12 0.62 -12.56 -7.04
C SER A 12 0.19 -13.66 -8.00
N ARG A 13 0.31 -13.37 -9.30
CA ARG A 13 0.12 -14.33 -10.38
C ARG A 13 1.16 -14.12 -11.46
N TRP A 14 1.64 -15.21 -12.05
CA TRP A 14 2.45 -15.15 -13.25
C TRP A 14 1.54 -14.96 -14.46
N VAL A 15 1.87 -13.98 -15.30
CA VAL A 15 1.12 -13.66 -16.52
C VAL A 15 2.10 -13.62 -17.68
N SER A 16 1.77 -14.29 -18.77
CA SER A 16 2.50 -14.16 -20.02
C SER A 16 2.02 -12.90 -20.72
N HIS A 17 2.93 -11.96 -20.97
CA HIS A 17 2.65 -10.73 -21.70
C HIS A 17 3.73 -10.52 -22.75
N ALA A 18 3.33 -10.45 -24.03
CA ALA A 18 4.24 -10.32 -25.17
C ALA A 18 5.38 -11.37 -25.16
N GLY A 19 5.05 -12.63 -24.86
CA GLY A 19 6.01 -13.74 -24.87
C GLY A 19 6.95 -13.80 -23.66
N ARG A 20 6.82 -12.89 -22.69
CA ARG A 20 7.61 -12.89 -21.45
C ARG A 20 6.72 -13.07 -20.23
N GLN A 21 7.19 -13.83 -19.24
CA GLN A 21 6.50 -13.93 -17.97
C GLN A 21 6.76 -12.67 -17.13
N ARG A 22 5.68 -12.11 -16.58
CA ARG A 22 5.72 -11.05 -15.55
C ARG A 22 4.90 -11.51 -14.35
N ARG A 23 5.32 -11.11 -13.14
CA ARG A 23 4.52 -11.30 -11.94
C ARG A 23 3.63 -10.07 -11.73
N GLU A 24 2.32 -10.26 -11.80
CA GLU A 24 1.33 -9.24 -11.47
C GLU A 24 0.88 -9.41 -10.02
N TYR A 25 0.50 -8.32 -9.38
CA TYR A 25 0.08 -8.29 -7.99
C TYR A 25 -1.28 -7.61 -7.89
N GLU A 26 -2.13 -8.15 -7.02
CA GLU A 26 -3.44 -7.62 -6.72
C GLU A 26 -3.58 -7.47 -5.21
N ILE A 27 -4.10 -6.33 -4.75
CA ILE A 27 -4.39 -6.10 -3.35
C ILE A 27 -5.58 -6.96 -2.91
N THR A 28 -5.46 -7.62 -1.76
CA THR A 28 -6.55 -8.42 -1.19
C THR A 28 -7.57 -7.52 -0.48
N SER A 29 -8.66 -8.09 0.04
CA SER A 29 -9.57 -7.39 0.96
C SER A 29 -8.81 -6.85 2.17
N ASP A 30 -8.05 -7.72 2.81
CA ASP A 30 -7.32 -7.43 4.04
C ASP A 30 -6.21 -6.41 3.78
N GLY A 31 -5.59 -6.48 2.59
CA GLY A 31 -4.69 -5.47 2.08
C GLY A 31 -5.32 -4.09 1.95
N ARG A 32 -6.57 -4.00 1.49
CA ARG A 32 -7.31 -2.73 1.37
C ARG A 32 -7.61 -2.14 2.74
N ASP A 33 -8.10 -2.96 3.67
CA ASP A 33 -8.37 -2.52 5.05
C ASP A 33 -7.09 -2.01 5.74
N ARG A 34 -5.99 -2.75 5.59
CA ARG A 34 -4.68 -2.37 6.13
C ARG A 34 -4.12 -1.10 5.49
N LEU A 35 -4.35 -0.91 4.19
CA LEU A 35 -3.95 0.29 3.45
C LEU A 35 -4.75 1.51 3.91
N ASP A 36 -6.05 1.36 4.16
CA ASP A 36 -6.89 2.46 4.62
C ASP A 36 -6.53 2.89 6.05
N ALA A 37 -6.24 1.94 6.95
CA ALA A 37 -5.67 2.24 8.26
C ALA A 37 -4.33 2.98 8.14
N ALA A 38 -3.41 2.50 7.29
CA ALA A 38 -2.12 3.15 7.06
C ALA A 38 -2.27 4.58 6.52
N ARG A 39 -3.24 4.81 5.64
CA ARG A 39 -3.57 6.14 5.10
C ARG A 39 -4.12 7.06 6.18
N ALA A 40 -4.97 6.57 7.08
CA ALA A 40 -5.48 7.35 8.20
C ALA A 40 -4.34 7.79 9.13
N ASP A 41 -3.45 6.87 9.48
CA ASP A 41 -2.26 7.15 10.28
C ASP A 41 -1.34 8.17 9.60
N TRP A 42 -1.08 8.00 8.30
CA TRP A 42 -0.28 8.95 7.53
C TRP A 42 -0.89 10.35 7.50
N LYS A 43 -2.21 10.46 7.31
CA LYS A 43 -2.92 11.74 7.36
C LYS A 43 -2.79 12.39 8.74
N ARG A 44 -2.89 11.62 9.82
CA ARG A 44 -2.70 12.14 11.19
C ARG A 44 -1.27 12.63 11.41
N PHE A 45 -0.28 11.81 11.06
CA PHE A 45 1.13 12.14 11.20
C PHE A 45 1.48 13.41 10.41
N SER A 46 1.13 13.44 9.12
CA SER A 46 1.44 14.58 8.24
C SER A 46 0.76 15.87 8.66
N ARG A 47 -0.45 15.82 9.24
CA ARG A 47 -1.08 17.01 9.85
C ARG A 47 -0.27 17.53 11.04
N GLY A 48 0.22 16.64 11.90
CA GLY A 48 1.07 17.03 13.03
C GLY A 48 2.36 17.72 12.55
N VAL A 49 3.03 17.14 11.57
CA VAL A 49 4.24 17.72 10.96
C VAL A 49 3.95 19.11 10.35
N ARG A 50 2.88 19.25 9.56
CA ARG A 50 2.48 20.56 9.00
C ARG A 50 2.18 21.60 10.08
N GLY A 51 1.59 21.18 11.20
CA GLY A 51 1.36 22.05 12.36
C GLY A 51 2.65 22.60 12.97
N VAL A 52 3.71 21.78 13.02
CA VAL A 52 5.03 22.20 13.55
C VAL A 52 5.76 23.13 12.59
N ILE A 53 5.68 22.85 11.29
CA ILE A 53 6.39 23.63 10.25
C ILE A 53 5.67 24.96 9.93
N GLY A 54 4.47 25.18 10.48
CA GLY A 54 3.71 26.43 10.29
C GLY A 54 2.96 26.49 8.95
N GLU A 55 2.82 25.38 8.24
CA GLU A 55 1.99 25.26 7.03
C GLU A 55 0.52 24.91 7.36
N ALA A 56 0.18 24.81 8.64
CA ALA A 56 -1.20 24.61 9.08
C ALA A 56 -1.92 25.96 9.15
N THR A 57 -2.46 26.36 7.99
CA THR A 57 -3.17 27.62 7.67
C THR A 57 -2.26 28.74 7.19
#